data_AF-A0A534PC23-F1
#
_entry.id   AF-A0A534PC23-F1
#
_cell.length_a   1.000
_cell.length_b   1.000
_cell.length_c   1.000
_cell.angle_alpha   90.00
_cell.angle_beta   90.00
_cell.angle_gamma   90.00
#
_symmetry.space_group_name_H-M   'P 1'
#
loop_
_entity.id
_entity.type
_entity.pdbx_description
1 polymer ?
#
loop_
_entity_poly.entity_id
_entity_poly.type
_entity_poly.pdbx_seq_one_letter_code
_entity_poly.pdbx_strand_id
1 'polypeptide(L)'
;MKLGCHDVIPLLGAWLDRELASDDAARVEGHVMDCPACSDRMALFAAQGEALRVAMTARAAASADPSALTRSVLAQVAERKQRRVARRPVAVLMRPVAVAMALAAGVAGVTIGLRSFSPPPVEAPLPVRVASIDEVDFRGAQGFVLQSGPTSIIWLREGTAR
;
A
#
# COMPACT_ATOMS: atom_id res chain seq x y z
N MET A 1 16.26 36.31 17.46
CA MET A 1 15.07 37.09 17.88
C MET A 1 14.81 36.73 19.34
N LYS A 2 14.78 37.71 20.26
CA LYS A 2 14.55 37.42 21.70
C LYS A 2 13.07 37.12 21.90
N LEU A 3 12.75 35.98 22.55
CA LEU A 3 11.38 35.63 22.92
C LEU A 3 10.87 36.58 24.00
N GLY A 4 9.61 36.98 23.91
CA GLY A 4 8.94 37.71 24.98
C GLY A 4 8.35 36.76 26.02
N CYS A 5 7.99 37.28 27.20
CA CYS A 5 7.36 36.47 28.24
C CYS A 5 6.06 35.81 27.75
N HIS A 6 5.29 36.49 26.89
CA HIS A 6 4.04 35.97 26.32
C HIS A 6 4.25 34.72 25.45
N ASP A 7 5.42 34.60 24.80
CA ASP A 7 5.79 33.43 24.00
C ASP A 7 6.30 32.29 24.90
N VAL A 8 7.00 32.64 25.98
CA VAL A 8 7.69 31.68 26.85
C VAL A 8 6.73 31.03 27.84
N ILE A 9 5.82 31.79 28.44
CA ILE A 9 4.90 31.30 29.49
C ILE A 9 4.13 30.03 29.07
N PRO A 10 3.53 29.95 27.86
CA PRO A 10 2.83 28.75 27.40
C PRO A 10 3.76 27.53 27.24
N LEU A 11 5.05 27.75 26.98
CA LEU A 11 6.04 26.70 26.72
C LEU A 11 6.69 26.15 28.00
N LEU A 12 6.58 26.87 29.14
CA LEU A 12 7.23 26.48 30.40
C LEU A 12 6.82 25.08 30.88
N GLY A 13 5.55 24.68 30.72
CA GLY A 13 5.08 23.35 31.11
C GLY A 13 5.74 22.25 30.27
N ALA A 14 5.67 22.37 28.94
CA ALA A 14 6.31 21.43 28.03
C ALA A 14 7.84 21.38 28.20
N TRP A 15 8.46 22.51 28.53
CA TRP A 15 9.88 22.56 28.84
C TRP A 15 10.22 21.77 30.11
N LEU A 16 9.42 21.94 31.18
CA LEU A 16 9.58 21.22 32.45
C LEU A 16 9.42 19.69 32.25
N ASP A 17 8.48 19.29 31.40
CA ASP A 17 8.22 17.89 31.05
C ASP A 17 9.24 17.31 30.03
N ARG A 18 10.16 18.13 29.51
CA ARG A 18 11.15 17.78 28.46
C ARG A 18 10.55 17.37 27.12
N GLU A 19 9.40 17.95 26.79
CA GLU A 19 8.65 17.68 25.56
C GLU A 19 8.95 18.68 24.42
N LEU A 20 9.78 19.69 24.66
CA LEU A 20 10.19 20.65 23.64
C LEU A 20 11.34 20.11 22.76
N ALA A 21 11.33 20.50 21.48
CA ALA A 21 12.48 20.32 20.60
C ALA A 21 13.70 21.08 21.15
N SER A 22 14.92 20.60 20.85
CA SER A 22 16.17 21.16 21.38
C SER A 22 16.29 22.68 21.20
N ASP A 23 15.88 23.17 20.03
CA ASP A 23 15.99 24.58 19.67
C ASP A 23 14.99 25.45 20.45
N ASP A 24 13.81 24.90 20.76
CA ASP A 24 12.79 25.58 21.57
C ASP A 24 13.20 25.58 23.04
N ALA A 25 13.73 24.45 23.50
CA ALA A 25 14.19 24.29 24.87
C ALA A 25 15.32 25.27 25.22
N ALA A 26 16.32 25.41 24.35
CA ALA A 26 17.43 26.34 24.58
C ALA A 26 16.97 27.81 24.60
N ARG A 27 15.99 28.16 23.77
CA ARG A 27 15.44 29.52 23.71
C ARG A 27 14.60 29.85 24.96
N VAL A 28 13.81 28.90 25.43
CA VAL A 28 13.06 29.03 26.70
C VAL A 28 14.01 29.11 27.89
N GLU A 29 15.00 28.22 27.96
CA GLU A 29 16.01 28.19 29.03
C GLU A 29 16.74 29.55 29.13
N GLY A 30 17.24 30.07 28.02
CA GLY A 30 17.91 31.37 28.00
C GLY A 30 17.02 32.51 28.50
N HIS A 31 15.73 32.52 28.12
CA HIS A 31 14.79 33.53 28.62
C HIS A 31 14.48 33.39 30.11
N VAL A 32 14.29 32.17 30.61
CA VAL A 32 14.00 31.93 32.04
C VAL A 32 15.18 32.35 32.91
N MET A 33 16.42 32.10 32.48
CA MET A 33 17.62 32.53 33.19
C MET A 33 17.75 34.06 33.29
N ASP A 34 17.31 34.78 32.25
CA ASP A 34 17.43 36.24 32.18
C ASP A 34 16.21 37.00 32.72
N CYS A 35 15.05 36.34 32.87
CA CYS A 35 13.78 36.98 33.22
C CYS A 35 13.26 36.52 34.60
N PRO A 36 13.30 37.40 35.64
CA PRO A 36 12.81 37.06 36.98
C PRO A 36 11.35 36.60 37.01
N ALA A 37 10.47 37.25 36.25
CA ALA A 37 9.05 36.90 36.23
C ALA A 37 8.78 35.50 35.66
N CYS A 38 9.56 35.08 34.66
CA CYS A 38 9.45 33.74 34.08
C CYS A 38 10.12 32.69 34.97
N SER A 39 11.21 33.05 35.66
CA SER A 39 11.83 32.21 36.70
C SER A 39 10.87 31.95 37.87
N ASP A 40 10.20 32.98 38.38
CA ASP A 40 9.22 32.83 39.47
C ASP A 40 8.04 31.93 39.06
N ARG A 41 7.58 32.08 37.82
CA ARG A 41 6.51 31.24 37.28
C ARG A 41 6.96 29.78 37.12
N MET A 42 8.21 29.56 36.71
CA MET A 42 8.82 28.23 36.65
C MET A 42 8.90 27.59 38.06
N ALA A 43 9.33 28.35 39.06
CA ALA A 43 9.36 27.91 40.45
C ALA A 43 7.96 27.52 40.97
N LEU A 44 6.93 28.28 40.60
CA LEU A 44 5.54 27.96 40.92
C LEU A 44 5.09 26.64 40.29
N PHE A 45 5.38 26.40 39.01
CA PHE A 45 5.05 25.14 38.34
C PHE A 45 5.78 23.94 38.96
N ALA A 46 7.06 24.10 39.28
CA ALA A 46 7.82 23.07 39.98
C ALA A 46 7.23 22.76 41.37
N ALA A 47 6.86 23.79 42.14
CA ALA A 47 6.23 23.62 43.46
C ALA A 47 4.87 22.92 43.37
N GLN A 48 4.05 23.25 42.37
CA GLN A 48 2.78 22.58 42.12
C GLN A 48 2.97 21.10 41.75
N GLY A 49 3.94 20.81 40.89
CA GLY A 49 4.29 19.44 40.52
C GLY A 49 4.74 18.61 41.72
N GLU A 50 5.57 19.20 42.60
CA GLU A 50 6.01 18.53 43.82
C GLU A 50 4.88 18.32 44.82
N ALA A 51 4.02 19.32 45.03
CA ALA A 51 2.84 19.18 45.88
C ALA A 51 1.92 18.05 45.40
N LEU A 52 1.72 17.93 44.09
CA LEU A 52 0.96 16.82 43.51
C LEU A 52 1.67 15.49 43.74
N ARG A 53 3.00 15.43 43.58
CA ARG A 53 3.79 14.23 43.80
C ARG A 53 3.66 13.73 45.24
N VAL A 54 3.81 14.62 46.22
CA VAL A 54 3.64 14.33 47.65
C VAL A 54 2.23 13.85 47.96
N ALA A 55 1.20 14.51 47.41
CA ALA A 55 -0.17 14.09 47.61
C ALA A 55 -0.45 12.69 47.03
N MET A 56 0.11 12.41 45.84
CA MET A 56 -0.07 11.11 45.18
C MET A 56 0.71 10.00 45.86
N THR A 57 1.92 10.25 46.36
CA THR A 57 2.69 9.25 47.12
C THR A 57 2.02 8.94 48.45
N ALA A 58 1.50 9.94 49.16
CA ALA A 58 0.72 9.72 50.38
C ALA A 58 -0.53 8.88 50.09
N ARG A 59 -1.25 9.16 48.99
CA ARG A 59 -2.40 8.37 48.55
C ARG A 59 -2.03 6.94 48.15
N ALA A 60 -0.90 6.76 47.48
CA ALA A 60 -0.39 5.45 47.10
C ALA A 60 0.02 4.62 48.33
N ALA A 61 0.66 5.25 49.32
CA ALA A 61 0.99 4.61 50.60
C ALA A 61 -0.27 4.21 51.40
N ALA A 62 -1.35 4.99 51.29
CA ALA A 62 -2.65 4.64 51.86
C ALA A 62 -3.40 3.54 51.06
N SER A 63 -2.99 3.26 49.82
CA SER A 63 -3.57 2.19 49.02
C SER A 63 -2.99 0.83 49.43
N ALA A 64 -3.86 -0.16 49.62
CA ALA A 64 -3.54 -1.34 50.42
C ALA A 64 -2.50 -2.31 49.82
N ASP A 65 -2.25 -2.31 48.50
CA ASP A 65 -1.25 -3.21 47.92
C ASP A 65 -0.77 -2.81 46.50
N PRO A 66 0.25 -1.96 46.34
CA PRO A 66 0.87 -1.72 45.03
C PRO A 66 1.56 -2.98 44.46
N SER A 67 1.87 -3.98 45.28
CA SER A 67 2.46 -5.24 44.81
C SER A 67 1.45 -6.10 44.06
N ALA A 68 0.15 -5.98 44.32
CA ALA A 68 -0.90 -6.66 43.56
C ALA A 68 -0.92 -6.20 42.10
N LEU A 69 -0.80 -4.89 41.86
CA LEU A 69 -0.70 -4.34 40.50
C LEU A 69 0.59 -4.81 39.81
N THR A 70 1.72 -4.75 40.51
CA THR A 70 3.00 -5.24 39.95
C THR A 70 2.92 -6.71 39.58
N ARG A 71 2.34 -7.56 40.45
CA ARG A 71 2.13 -8.99 40.16
C ARG A 71 1.23 -9.21 38.96
N SER A 72 0.13 -8.46 38.83
CA SER A 72 -0.79 -8.61 37.69
C SER A 72 -0.16 -8.18 36.37
N VAL A 73 0.61 -7.08 36.36
CA VAL A 73 1.35 -6.62 35.18
C VAL A 73 2.42 -7.65 34.78
N LEU A 74 3.22 -8.14 35.73
CA LEU A 74 4.24 -9.15 35.46
C LEU A 74 3.64 -10.46 34.94
N ALA A 75 2.52 -10.91 35.51
CA ALA A 75 1.78 -12.07 35.03
C ALA A 75 1.30 -11.87 33.59
N GLN A 76 0.75 -10.70 33.27
CA GLN A 76 0.27 -10.39 31.92
C GLN A 76 1.41 -10.30 30.90
N VAL A 77 2.55 -9.73 31.27
CA VAL A 77 3.75 -9.68 30.42
C VAL A 77 4.29 -11.08 30.17
N ALA A 78 4.37 -11.92 31.21
CA ALA A 78 4.80 -13.32 31.10
C ALA A 78 3.89 -14.11 30.16
N GLU A 79 2.56 -13.99 30.31
CA GLU A 79 1.60 -14.67 29.44
C GLU A 79 1.73 -14.22 27.97
N ARG A 80 1.86 -12.91 27.72
CA ARG A 80 2.08 -12.38 26.36
C ARG A 80 3.37 -12.93 25.75
N LYS A 81 4.45 -13.02 26.53
CA LYS A 81 5.73 -13.59 26.09
C LYS A 81 5.57 -15.08 25.76
N GLN A 82 4.92 -15.86 26.62
CA GLN A 82 4.66 -17.28 26.42
C GLN A 82 3.82 -17.53 25.16
N ARG A 83 2.72 -16.79 24.95
CA ARG A 83 1.88 -16.90 23.74
C ARG A 83 2.67 -16.60 22.46
N ARG A 84 3.57 -15.59 22.48
CA ARG A 84 4.44 -15.28 21.33
C ARG A 84 5.45 -16.37 21.04
N VAL A 85 6.05 -16.96 22.07
CA VAL A 85 7.02 -18.06 21.93
C VAL A 85 6.32 -19.34 21.46
N ALA A 86 5.17 -19.69 22.02
CA ALA A 86 4.42 -20.90 21.63
C ALA A 86 3.94 -20.88 20.17
N ARG A 87 3.62 -19.70 19.63
CA ARG A 87 3.19 -19.54 18.22
C ARG A 87 4.35 -19.45 17.22
N ARG A 88 5.57 -19.20 17.69
CA ARG A 88 6.77 -19.04 16.85
C ARG A 88 7.23 -20.33 16.15
N PRO A 89 7.33 -21.51 16.79
CA PRO A 89 7.90 -22.69 16.14
C PRO A 89 6.99 -23.22 15.02
N VAL A 90 5.67 -23.23 15.22
CA VAL A 90 4.71 -23.70 14.20
C VAL A 90 4.67 -22.75 13.00
N ALA A 91 4.65 -21.44 13.22
CA ALA A 91 4.61 -20.47 12.12
C ALA A 91 5.92 -20.43 11.30
N VAL A 92 7.08 -20.68 11.93
CA VAL A 92 8.37 -20.76 11.22
C VAL A 92 8.51 -22.09 10.48
N LEU A 93 8.06 -23.19 11.08
CA LEU A 93 8.14 -24.52 10.46
C LEU A 93 7.15 -24.68 9.30
N MET A 94 5.95 -24.10 9.39
CA MET A 94 4.92 -24.20 8.34
C MET A 94 5.11 -23.21 7.18
N ARG A 95 5.96 -22.19 7.35
CA ARG A 95 6.27 -21.20 6.31
C ARG A 95 6.80 -21.81 5.00
N PRO A 96 7.83 -22.67 5.01
CA PRO A 96 8.32 -23.30 3.77
C PRO A 96 7.25 -24.20 3.13
N VAL A 97 6.44 -24.92 3.92
CA VAL A 97 5.36 -25.77 3.43
C VAL A 97 4.26 -24.95 2.75
N ALA A 98 3.84 -23.84 3.37
CA ALA A 98 2.84 -22.94 2.79
C ALA A 98 3.33 -22.30 1.47
N VAL A 99 4.61 -21.90 1.40
CA VAL A 99 5.22 -21.38 0.17
C VAL A 99 5.28 -22.46 -0.92
N ALA A 100 5.69 -23.68 -0.57
CA ALA A 100 5.73 -24.80 -1.51
C ALA A 100 4.33 -25.15 -2.05
N MET A 101 3.31 -25.16 -1.19
CA MET A 101 1.91 -25.37 -1.58
C MET A 101 1.39 -24.27 -2.52
N ALA A 102 1.71 -23.00 -2.24
CA ALA A 102 1.33 -21.89 -3.10
C ALA A 102 2.00 -21.97 -4.49
N LEU A 103 3.29 -22.34 -4.53
CA LEU A 103 4.00 -22.58 -5.79
C LEU A 103 3.40 -23.76 -6.58
N ALA A 104 3.10 -24.87 -5.91
CA ALA A 104 2.49 -26.04 -6.54
C ALA A 104 1.09 -25.73 -7.11
N ALA A 105 0.27 -24.99 -6.36
CA ALA A 105 -1.04 -24.53 -6.83
C ALA A 105 -0.91 -23.57 -8.03
N GLY A 106 0.09 -22.68 -8.04
CA GLY A 106 0.40 -21.83 -9.18
C GLY A 106 0.77 -22.61 -10.43
N VAL A 107 1.65 -23.61 -10.30
CA VAL A 107 2.06 -24.49 -11.43
C VAL A 107 0.89 -25.32 -11.96
N ALA A 108 0.08 -25.88 -11.06
CA ALA A 108 -1.13 -26.61 -11.45
C ALA A 108 -2.14 -25.70 -12.17
N GLY A 109 -2.37 -24.49 -11.67
CA GLY A 109 -3.22 -23.49 -12.33
C GLY A 109 -2.73 -23.10 -13.72
N VAL A 110 -1.42 -22.89 -13.89
CA VAL A 110 -0.81 -22.55 -15.20
C VAL A 110 -0.93 -23.70 -16.19
N THR A 111 -0.66 -24.94 -15.77
CA THR A 111 -0.74 -26.13 -16.64
C THR A 111 -2.18 -26.46 -17.06
N ILE A 112 -3.16 -26.26 -16.18
CA ILE A 112 -4.59 -26.40 -16.50
C ILE A 112 -5.07 -25.27 -17.42
N GLY A 113 -4.63 -24.04 -17.18
CA GLY A 113 -4.94 -22.89 -18.04
C GLY A 113 -4.41 -23.05 -19.47
N LEU A 114 -3.19 -23.55 -19.63
CA LEU A 114 -2.57 -23.79 -20.94
C LEU A 114 -3.27 -24.92 -21.74
N ARG A 115 -3.80 -25.95 -21.07
CA ARG A 115 -4.54 -27.03 -21.75
C ARG A 115 -5.93 -26.62 -22.23
N SER A 116 -6.54 -25.64 -21.57
CA SER A 116 -7.90 -25.19 -21.91
C SER A 116 -7.93 -24.19 -23.07
N PHE A 117 -6.78 -23.65 -23.47
CA PHE A 117 -6.62 -22.71 -24.58
C PHE A 117 -6.23 -23.40 -25.90
N SER A 118 -6.85 -24.54 -26.23
CA SER A 118 -6.81 -25.03 -27.63
C SER A 118 -7.78 -24.19 -28.47
N PRO A 119 -7.30 -23.43 -29.49
CA PRO A 119 -8.21 -22.76 -30.40
C PRO A 119 -8.99 -23.82 -31.20
N PRO A 120 -10.29 -23.60 -31.47
CA PRO A 120 -11.07 -24.52 -32.30
C PRO A 120 -10.47 -24.57 -33.72
N PRO A 121 -10.61 -25.72 -34.41
CA PRO A 121 -10.14 -25.86 -35.79
C PRO A 121 -10.86 -24.86 -36.68
N VAL A 122 -10.08 -24.00 -37.36
CA VAL A 122 -10.58 -23.05 -38.36
C VAL A 122 -10.95 -23.85 -39.61
N GLU A 123 -12.24 -23.94 -39.92
CA GLU A 123 -12.72 -24.49 -41.20
C GLU A 123 -12.26 -23.57 -42.34
N ALA A 124 -11.46 -24.12 -43.26
CA ALA A 124 -11.04 -23.39 -44.45
C ALA A 124 -12.23 -23.27 -45.44
N PRO A 125 -12.55 -22.07 -45.95
CA PRO A 125 -13.61 -21.91 -46.93
C PRO A 125 -13.27 -22.62 -48.26
N LEU A 126 -14.29 -23.22 -48.87
CA LEU A 126 -14.20 -24.01 -50.11
C LEU A 126 -13.66 -23.17 -51.30
N PRO A 127 -12.91 -23.79 -52.23
CA PRO A 127 -12.39 -23.10 -53.41
C PRO A 127 -13.52 -22.74 -54.39
N VAL A 128 -13.58 -21.47 -54.79
CA VAL A 128 -14.50 -20.98 -55.84
C VAL A 128 -14.09 -21.61 -57.18
N ARG A 129 -15.00 -22.39 -57.80
CA ARG A 129 -14.81 -22.94 -59.15
C ARG A 129 -15.29 -21.94 -60.19
N VAL A 130 -14.36 -21.39 -60.97
CA VAL A 130 -14.65 -20.60 -62.17
C VAL A 130 -15.00 -21.55 -63.31
N ALA A 131 -16.12 -21.32 -63.99
CA ALA A 131 -16.62 -22.22 -65.05
C ALA A 131 -15.98 -21.92 -66.42
N SER A 132 -15.83 -20.64 -66.76
CA SER A 132 -15.09 -20.20 -67.96
C SER A 132 -14.61 -18.75 -67.80
N ILE A 133 -13.55 -18.43 -68.53
CA ILE A 133 -13.06 -17.06 -68.74
C ILE A 133 -13.01 -16.87 -70.25
N ASP A 134 -13.86 -16.00 -70.77
CA ASP A 134 -13.92 -15.69 -72.20
C ASP A 134 -13.49 -14.23 -72.43
N GLU A 135 -12.60 -14.02 -73.39
CA GLU A 135 -12.20 -12.69 -73.84
C GLU A 135 -13.17 -12.22 -74.92
N VAL A 136 -13.74 -11.02 -74.74
CA VAL A 136 -14.78 -10.48 -75.62
C VAL A 136 -14.42 -9.03 -75.99
N ASP A 137 -14.49 -8.71 -77.28
CA ASP A 137 -14.32 -7.34 -77.77
C ASP A 137 -15.66 -6.59 -77.74
N PHE A 138 -15.74 -5.60 -76.87
CA PHE A 138 -16.90 -4.73 -76.72
C PHE A 138 -16.70 -3.44 -77.51
N ARG A 139 -17.05 -3.46 -78.81
CA ARG A 139 -17.10 -2.26 -79.69
C ARG A 139 -15.86 -1.35 -79.52
N GLY A 140 -14.66 -1.93 -79.50
CA GLY A 140 -13.39 -1.19 -79.40
C GLY A 140 -12.76 -1.17 -78.00
N ALA A 141 -13.35 -1.84 -77.01
CA ALA A 141 -12.77 -2.07 -75.69
C ALA A 141 -12.64 -3.58 -75.41
N GLN A 142 -11.43 -4.04 -75.09
CA GLN A 142 -11.18 -5.43 -74.70
C GLN A 142 -11.67 -5.67 -73.27
N GLY A 143 -12.46 -6.73 -73.05
CA GLY A 143 -12.92 -7.14 -71.73
C GLY A 143 -12.91 -8.65 -71.54
N PHE A 144 -12.88 -9.08 -70.28
CA PHE A 144 -13.02 -10.48 -69.90
C PHE A 144 -14.36 -10.69 -69.20
N VAL A 145 -15.05 -11.75 -69.57
CA VAL A 145 -16.26 -12.21 -68.87
C VAL A 145 -15.90 -13.49 -68.13
N LEU A 146 -16.18 -13.48 -66.83
CA LEU A 146 -15.92 -14.60 -65.94
C LEU A 146 -17.25 -15.13 -65.42
N GLN A 147 -17.58 -16.37 -65.79
CA GLN A 147 -18.78 -17.03 -65.31
C GLN A 147 -18.46 -17.92 -64.11
N SER A 148 -19.10 -17.62 -62.98
CA SER A 148 -19.01 -18.39 -61.75
C SER A 148 -20.41 -18.74 -61.26
N GLY A 149 -20.97 -19.84 -61.77
CA GLY A 149 -22.33 -20.27 -61.46
C GLY A 149 -23.40 -19.32 -62.04
N PRO A 150 -24.39 -18.85 -61.24
CA PRO A 150 -25.42 -17.92 -61.72
C PRO A 150 -24.91 -16.47 -61.88
N THR A 151 -23.70 -16.17 -61.41
CA THR A 151 -23.14 -14.81 -61.41
C THR A 151 -22.15 -14.64 -62.55
N SER A 152 -22.37 -13.64 -63.39
CA SER A 152 -21.41 -13.21 -64.42
C SER A 152 -20.74 -11.92 -63.98
N ILE A 153 -19.41 -11.91 -63.92
CA ILE A 153 -18.62 -10.73 -63.60
C ILE A 153 -17.90 -10.30 -64.89
N ILE A 154 -18.09 -9.03 -65.28
CA ILE A 154 -17.52 -8.46 -66.50
C ILE A 154 -16.46 -7.44 -66.10
N TRP A 155 -15.23 -7.64 -66.56
CA TRP A 155 -14.12 -6.70 -66.39
C TRP A 155 -13.82 -6.05 -67.74
N LEU A 156 -13.94 -4.73 -67.80
CA LEU A 156 -13.58 -3.95 -68.97
C LEU A 156 -12.19 -3.34 -68.74
N ARG A 157 -11.27 -3.54 -69.68
CA ARG A 157 -9.98 -2.86 -69.67
C ARG A 157 -10.12 -1.58 -70.48
N GLU A 158 -10.01 -0.43 -69.83
CA GLU A 158 -9.98 0.86 -70.55
C GLU A 158 -8.80 0.88 -71.52
N GLY A 159 -9.10 0.98 -72.82
CA GLY A 159 -8.10 1.14 -73.85
C GLY A 159 -7.44 2.50 -73.70
N THR A 160 -6.11 2.52 -73.53
CA THR A 160 -5.34 3.76 -73.61
C THR A 160 -5.38 4.26 -75.05
N ALA A 161 -6.30 5.18 -75.33
CA ALA A 161 -6.30 5.93 -76.59
C ALA A 161 -4.98 6.72 -76.66
N ARG A 162 -4.19 6.45 -77.69
CA ARG A 162 -3.06 7.29 -78.12
C ARG A 162 -3.57 8.54 -78.81
#